data_AF-A0A2L2KB53-F1
#
_entry.id   AF-A0A2L2KB53-F1
#
_cell.length_a   1.000
_cell.length_b   1.000
_cell.length_c   1.000
_cell.angle_alpha   90.00
_cell.angle_beta   90.00
_cell.angle_gamma   90.00
#
_symmetry.space_group_name_H-M   'P 1'
#
loop_
_entity.id
_entity.type
_entity.pdbx_description
1 polymer ?
#
loop_
_entity_poly.entity_id
_entity_poly.type
_entity_poly.pdbx_seq_one_letter_code
_entity_poly.pdbx_strand_id
1 'polypeptide(L)'
;MNNTSLLKAALLFSGFASFHAAAHFPLMSCHLAQDKVICEAGYSDGSTAVDYDVEMYDYDDNLIAKEKTDKRSIAEFTHPETDFYLVFDAGHESPVEVDIVELKEK
;
A
#
# COMPACT_ATOMS: atom_id res chain seq x y z
N MET A 1 -25.29 -20.49 -44.78
CA MET A 1 -24.11 -19.82 -44.19
C MET A 1 -23.11 -20.92 -43.84
N ASN A 2 -21.91 -20.93 -44.44
CA ASN A 2 -20.99 -22.07 -44.30
C ASN A 2 -20.41 -22.14 -42.88
N ASN A 3 -20.44 -23.33 -42.27
CA ASN A 3 -19.99 -23.57 -40.90
C ASN A 3 -18.52 -23.15 -40.68
N THR A 4 -17.69 -23.23 -41.72
CA THR A 4 -16.30 -22.78 -41.74
C THR A 4 -16.13 -21.26 -41.62
N SER A 5 -17.11 -20.47 -42.07
CA SER A 5 -17.07 -19.00 -41.94
C SER A 5 -17.41 -18.55 -40.52
N LEU A 6 -18.31 -19.30 -39.85
CA LEU A 6 -18.69 -19.08 -38.46
C LEU A 6 -17.54 -19.41 -37.50
N LEU A 7 -16.82 -20.51 -37.75
CA LEU A 7 -15.63 -20.90 -36.97
C LEU A 7 -14.50 -19.87 -37.03
N LYS A 8 -14.25 -19.28 -38.21
CA LYS A 8 -13.23 -18.23 -38.38
C LYS A 8 -13.60 -16.93 -37.66
N ALA A 9 -14.88 -16.55 -37.68
CA ALA A 9 -15.37 -15.37 -36.96
C ALA A 9 -15.26 -15.54 -35.43
N ALA A 10 -15.56 -16.73 -34.90
CA ALA A 10 -15.42 -17.03 -33.48
C ALA A 10 -13.95 -16.99 -32.98
N LEU A 11 -13.02 -17.49 -33.80
CA LEU A 11 -11.57 -17.43 -33.50
C LEU A 11 -11.03 -15.99 -33.48
N LEU A 12 -11.50 -15.11 -34.37
CA LEU A 12 -11.13 -13.69 -34.38
C LEU A 12 -11.68 -12.92 -33.17
N PHE A 13 -12.88 -13.27 -32.68
CA PHE A 13 -13.50 -12.59 -31.54
C PHE A 13 -12.86 -12.97 -30.19
N SER A 14 -12.28 -14.17 -30.09
CA SER A 14 -11.65 -14.65 -28.85
C SER A 14 -10.33 -13.93 -28.53
N GLY A 15 -9.67 -13.31 -29.51
CA GLY A 15 -8.41 -12.59 -29.33
C GLY A 15 -8.54 -11.18 -28.74
N PHE A 16 -9.76 -10.64 -28.66
CA PHE A 16 -10.04 -9.30 -28.09
C PHE A 16 -10.56 -9.36 -26.64
N ALA A 17 -10.71 -10.56 -26.08
CA ALA A 17 -11.11 -10.74 -24.69
C ALA A 17 -9.88 -10.60 -23.77
N SER A 18 -9.46 -9.36 -23.51
CA SER A 18 -8.47 -9.08 -22.47
C SER A 18 -9.13 -9.15 -21.10
N PHE A 19 -8.62 -10.04 -20.23
CA PHE A 19 -9.00 -10.04 -18.81
C PHE A 19 -8.46 -8.76 -18.15
N HIS A 20 -9.29 -8.08 -17.36
CA HIS A 20 -8.82 -6.96 -16.55
C HIS A 20 -7.88 -7.52 -15.47
N ALA A 21 -6.62 -7.09 -15.48
CA ALA A 21 -5.73 -7.30 -14.35
C ALA A 21 -6.18 -6.38 -13.21
N ALA A 22 -6.62 -6.96 -12.10
CA ALA A 22 -6.90 -6.22 -10.89
C ALA A 22 -5.58 -6.06 -10.12
N ALA A 23 -4.93 -4.90 -10.28
CA ALA A 23 -3.78 -4.53 -9.47
C ALA A 23 -4.29 -3.84 -8.19
N HIS A 24 -4.09 -4.46 -7.02
CA HIS A 24 -4.22 -3.73 -5.77
C HIS A 24 -2.98 -2.86 -5.57
N PHE A 25 -3.13 -1.69 -4.96
CA PHE A 25 -2.01 -0.81 -4.64
C PHE A 25 -1.92 -0.64 -3.11
N PRO A 26 -0.70 -0.44 -2.56
CA PRO A 26 -0.52 -0.27 -1.14
C PRO A 26 -1.19 1.01 -0.64
N LEU A 27 -1.63 0.97 0.63
CA LEU A 27 -2.23 2.07 1.36
C LEU A 27 -1.63 2.11 2.76
N MET A 28 -1.48 3.30 3.31
CA MET A 28 -1.12 3.52 4.71
C MET A 28 -1.87 4.74 5.25
N SER A 29 -2.40 4.63 6.46
CA SER A 29 -3.02 5.74 7.18
C SER A 29 -2.44 5.84 8.58
N CYS A 30 -1.95 7.02 8.93
CA CYS A 30 -1.29 7.27 10.20
C CYS A 30 -2.01 8.35 11.02
N HIS A 31 -1.92 8.25 12.34
CA HIS A 31 -2.43 9.23 13.27
C HIS A 31 -1.57 9.32 14.52
N LEU A 32 -1.68 10.45 15.21
CA LEU A 32 -1.06 10.65 16.52
C LEU A 32 -2.00 10.12 17.61
N ALA A 33 -1.42 9.51 18.63
CA ALA A 33 -2.11 9.06 19.82
C ALA A 33 -1.19 9.19 21.03
N GLN A 34 -1.37 10.24 21.82
CA GLN A 34 -0.50 10.53 22.99
C GLN A 34 0.97 10.71 22.58
N ASP A 35 1.87 9.85 23.06
CA ASP A 35 3.29 9.81 22.76
C ASP A 35 3.63 8.85 21.61
N LYS A 36 2.62 8.45 20.82
CA LYS A 36 2.76 7.46 19.75
C LYS A 36 2.32 7.98 18.39
N VAL A 37 2.91 7.35 17.39
CA VAL A 37 2.46 7.39 15.99
C VAL A 37 1.94 6.01 15.63
N ILE A 38 0.68 5.93 15.18
CA ILE A 38 0.01 4.66 14.87
C ILE A 38 -0.34 4.64 13.39
N CYS A 39 0.16 3.64 12.67
CA CYS A 39 -0.08 3.46 11.25
C CYS A 39 -0.74 2.14 10.93
N GLU A 40 -1.80 2.20 10.13
CA GLU A 40 -2.46 1.04 9.56
C GLU A 40 -2.07 0.94 8.08
N ALA A 41 -1.42 -0.16 7.71
CA ALA A 41 -1.03 -0.47 6.34
C ALA A 41 -1.97 -1.52 5.72
N GLY A 42 -2.11 -1.50 4.39
CA GLY A 42 -2.96 -2.46 3.69
C GLY A 42 -2.94 -2.24 2.19
N TYR A 43 -3.95 -2.78 1.50
CA TYR A 43 -4.07 -2.68 0.06
C TYR A 43 -5.47 -2.24 -0.37
N SER A 44 -5.57 -1.64 -1.56
CA SER A 44 -6.82 -1.10 -2.11
C SER A 44 -7.93 -2.12 -2.34
N ASP A 45 -7.62 -3.42 -2.33
CA ASP A 45 -8.59 -4.52 -2.41
C ASP A 45 -9.09 -4.98 -1.04
N GLY A 46 -8.64 -4.35 0.04
CA GLY A 46 -8.98 -4.67 1.43
C GLY A 46 -8.18 -5.82 2.03
N SER A 47 -7.17 -6.34 1.33
CA SER A 47 -6.24 -7.30 1.92
C SER A 47 -5.33 -6.64 2.97
N THR A 48 -4.87 -7.45 3.92
CA THR A 48 -4.09 -7.00 5.08
C THR A 48 -2.59 -7.04 4.81
N ALA A 49 -1.85 -6.13 5.42
CA ALA A 49 -0.40 -6.12 5.42
C ALA A 49 0.09 -6.53 6.81
N VAL A 50 0.21 -7.84 7.08
CA VAL A 50 0.69 -8.39 8.36
C VAL A 50 2.17 -8.78 8.24
N ASP A 51 2.98 -8.46 9.26
CA ASP A 51 4.42 -8.75 9.31
C ASP A 51 5.27 -7.96 8.27
N TYR A 52 4.71 -6.86 7.77
CA TYR A 52 5.39 -5.93 6.86
C TYR A 52 6.09 -4.81 7.61
N ASP A 53 7.13 -4.28 7.00
CA ASP A 53 7.92 -3.18 7.56
C ASP A 53 7.23 -1.84 7.28
N VAL A 54 7.13 -1.00 8.30
CA VAL A 54 6.89 0.43 8.20
C VAL A 54 8.11 1.13 8.77
N GLU A 55 8.60 2.12 8.05
CA GLU A 55 9.87 2.78 8.32
C GLU A 55 9.64 4.26 8.57
N MET A 56 10.35 4.82 9.55
CA MET A 56 10.31 6.23 9.90
C MET A 56 11.64 6.88 9.57
N TYR A 57 11.58 7.97 8.83
CA TYR A 57 12.73 8.72 8.37
C TYR A 57 12.67 10.16 8.87
N ASP A 58 13.83 10.74 9.14
CA ASP A 58 13.96 12.20 9.27
C ASP A 58 14.07 12.85 7.88
N TYR A 59 14.02 14.19 7.80
CA TYR A 59 14.11 14.92 6.53
C TYR A 59 15.51 14.98 5.90
N ASP A 60 16.52 14.37 6.54
CA ASP A 60 17.84 14.13 5.94
C ASP A 60 17.92 12.70 5.35
N ASP A 61 16.77 12.02 5.19
CA ASP A 61 16.60 10.65 4.70
C ASP A 61 17.27 9.58 5.59
N ASN A 62 17.51 9.86 6.88
CA ASN A 62 18.02 8.84 7.80
C ASN A 62 16.88 8.00 8.36
N LEU A 63 17.03 6.68 8.34
CA LEU A 63 16.12 5.77 9.03
C LEU A 63 16.29 5.93 10.55
N ILE A 64 15.27 6.45 11.22
CA ILE A 64 15.29 6.71 12.67
C ILE A 64 14.50 5.68 13.48
N ALA A 65 13.50 5.03 12.88
CA ALA A 65 12.79 3.90 13.49
C ALA A 65 12.20 2.95 12.43
N LYS A 66 11.93 1.71 12.84
CA LYS A 66 11.34 0.68 11.98
C LYS A 66 10.51 -0.27 12.83
N GLU A 67 9.27 -0.48 12.43
CA GLU A 67 8.34 -1.37 13.12
C GLU A 67 7.67 -2.32 12.14
N LYS A 68 7.21 -3.45 12.67
CA LYS A 68 6.44 -4.42 11.90
C LYS A 68 4.96 -4.30 12.18
N THR A 69 4.15 -4.40 11.15
CA THR A 69 2.70 -4.44 11.29
C THR A 69 2.25 -5.73 11.99
N ASP A 70 1.36 -5.58 12.96
CA ASP A 70 0.81 -6.71 13.71
C ASP A 70 -0.32 -7.43 12.94
N LYS A 71 -1.04 -8.34 13.61
CA LYS A 71 -2.17 -9.08 13.02
C LYS A 71 -3.36 -8.21 12.59
N ARG A 72 -3.38 -6.93 13.01
CA ARG A 72 -4.36 -5.91 12.63
C ARG A 72 -3.83 -5.01 11.51
N SER A 73 -2.65 -5.31 10.96
CA SER A 73 -1.88 -4.47 10.05
C SER A 73 -1.42 -3.14 10.66
N ILE A 74 -1.24 -3.08 11.98
CA ILE A 74 -0.89 -1.85 12.70
C ILE A 74 0.59 -1.88 13.09
N ALA A 75 1.32 -0.81 12.73
CA ALA A 75 2.64 -0.49 13.27
C ALA A 75 2.51 0.67 14.28
N GLU A 76 3.15 0.55 15.44
CA GLU A 76 3.11 1.56 16.51
C GLU A 76 4.54 2.04 16.82
N PHE A 77 4.78 3.34 16.70
CA PHE A 77 6.06 3.98 16.99
C PHE A 77 5.92 4.91 18.21
N THR A 78 7.02 5.14 18.92
CA THR A 78 7.13 6.30 19.82
C THR A 78 7.35 7.56 18.99
N HIS A 79 6.71 8.68 19.34
CA HIS A 79 6.94 9.96 18.67
C HIS A 79 8.40 10.40 18.86
N PRO A 80 9.14 10.74 17.79
CA PRO A 80 10.57 11.05 17.90
C PRO A 80 10.90 12.45 18.42
N GLU A 81 9.89 13.25 18.82
CA GLU A 81 10.02 14.69 19.16
C GLU A 81 10.76 15.55 18.10
N THR A 82 10.81 15.09 16.85
CA THR A 82 11.37 15.78 15.68
C THR A 82 10.43 15.64 14.49
N ASP A 83 10.68 16.37 13.40
CA ASP A 83 9.96 16.15 12.15
C ASP A 83 10.36 14.80 11.53
N PHE A 84 9.41 14.13 10.90
CA PHE A 84 9.60 12.81 10.28
C PHE A 84 8.57 12.56 9.18
N TYR A 85 8.82 11.54 8.38
CA TYR A 85 7.84 10.93 7.49
C TYR A 85 7.90 9.41 7.60
N LEU A 86 6.80 8.77 7.23
CA LEU A 86 6.65 7.31 7.30
C LEU A 86 6.55 6.71 5.92
N VAL A 87 7.17 5.55 5.75
CA VAL A 87 7.27 4.85 4.48
C VAL A 87 6.76 3.42 4.66
N PHE A 88 5.84 3.02 3.79
CA PHE A 88 5.43 1.64 3.60
C PHE A 88 5.76 1.21 2.16
N ASP A 89 6.82 0.42 2.02
CA ASP A 89 7.22 -0.16 0.74
C ASP A 89 6.75 -1.62 0.62
N ALA A 90 5.72 -1.81 -0.20
CA ALA A 90 5.17 -3.13 -0.51
C ALA A 90 5.77 -3.76 -1.79
N GLY A 91 6.83 -3.18 -2.35
CA GLY A 91 7.43 -3.62 -3.62
C GLY A 91 6.66 -3.18 -4.87
N HIS A 92 5.88 -2.09 -4.77
CA HIS A 92 5.19 -1.45 -5.90
C HIS A 92 6.10 -0.40 -6.56
N GLU A 93 5.70 0.21 -7.69
CA GLU A 93 6.54 1.21 -8.37
C GLU A 93 6.87 2.45 -7.52
N SER A 94 6.01 2.77 -6.54
CA SER A 94 6.22 3.82 -5.55
C SER A 94 5.77 3.35 -4.17
N PRO A 95 6.56 3.58 -3.11
CA PRO A 95 6.12 3.33 -1.74
C PRO A 95 5.05 4.35 -1.33
N VAL A 96 4.28 4.02 -0.29
CA VAL A 96 3.38 4.98 0.34
C VAL A 96 4.17 5.79 1.34
N GLU A 97 4.11 7.11 1.22
CA GLU A 97 4.74 8.04 2.15
C GLU A 97 3.66 8.87 2.84
N VAL A 98 3.81 9.08 4.15
CA VAL A 98 2.92 9.93 4.95
C VAL A 98 3.78 10.87 5.79
N ASP A 99 3.65 12.16 5.54
CA ASP A 99 4.38 13.21 6.26
C ASP A 99 3.70 13.54 7.60
N ILE A 100 4.48 13.89 8.64
CA ILE A 100 3.97 14.34 9.94
C ILE A 100 2.90 15.44 9.82
N VAL A 101 2.98 16.34 8.84
CA VAL A 101 2.00 17.43 8.66
C VAL A 101 0.60 16.92 8.24
N GLU A 102 0.50 15.68 7.76
CA GLU A 102 -0.76 15.04 7.38
C GLU A 102 -1.43 14.32 8.56
N LEU A 103 -0.68 14.04 9.63
CA LEU A 103 -1.18 13.31 10.80
C LEU A 103 -2.12 14.19 11.62
N LYS A 104 -3.15 13.55 12.17
CA LYS A 104 -4.10 14.15 13.11
C LYS A 104 -4.15 13.33 14.39
N GLU A 105 -4.49 13.97 15.50
CA GLU A 105 -4.93 13.28 16.71
C GLU A 105 -6.25 12.55 16.44
N LYS A 106 -6.39 11.34 16.96
CA LYS A 106 -7.58 10.50 16.77
C LYS A 106 -8.48 10.45 18.00
#